data_AF-A0A355A329-F1
#
_entry.id   AF-A0A355A329-F1
#
_cell.length_a   1.000
_cell.length_b   1.000
_cell.length_c   1.000
_cell.angle_alpha   90.00
_cell.angle_beta   90.00
_cell.angle_gamma   90.00
#
_symmetry.space_group_name_H-M   'P 1'
#
loop_
_entity.id
_entity.type
_entity.pdbx_description
1 polymer ?
#
loop_
_entity_poly.entity_id
_entity_poly.type
_entity_poly.pdbx_seq_one_letter_code
_entity_poly.pdbx_strand_id
1 'polypeptide(L)'
;MVVMWRSGSTCRNFDRSGVLYERDTLYNHITVTENGSLRYLRFDNSLQSAIDLNNPLDQMFRYTSFLHLGVVANPQAARALFIGLGGGSAPTKFLHDYPSLQ
;
A
#
# COMPACT_ATOMS: atom_id res chain seq x y z
N MET A 1 20.06 6.23 -36.85
CA MET A 1 20.56 5.68 -35.58
C MET A 1 19.38 5.05 -34.87
N VAL A 2 19.27 3.71 -34.85
CA VAL A 2 18.14 3.00 -34.22
C VAL A 2 18.55 2.66 -32.79
N VAL A 3 17.87 3.26 -31.81
CA VAL A 3 18.04 2.86 -30.41
C VAL A 3 17.12 1.67 -30.16
N MET A 4 17.73 0.49 -30.11
CA MET A 4 17.05 -0.77 -29.84
C MET A 4 16.99 -0.96 -28.32
N TRP A 5 15.83 -0.65 -27.72
CA TRP A 5 15.60 -0.85 -26.29
C TRP A 5 15.30 -2.33 -26.04
N ARG A 6 16.26 -3.07 -25.46
CA ARG A 6 16.01 -4.43 -24.94
C ARG A 6 15.36 -4.29 -23.57
N SER A 7 14.03 -4.37 -23.51
CA SER A 7 13.33 -4.58 -22.25
C SER A 7 13.54 -6.03 -21.84
N GLY A 8 14.47 -6.26 -20.91
CA GLY A 8 14.55 -7.51 -20.19
C GLY A 8 13.37 -7.59 -19.24
N SER A 9 12.26 -8.16 -19.70
CA SER A 9 11.13 -8.49 -18.84
C SER A 9 11.57 -9.61 -17.89
N THR A 10 12.13 -9.26 -16.74
CA THR A 10 12.15 -10.19 -15.59
C THR A 10 10.71 -10.34 -15.13
N CYS A 11 9.97 -11.28 -15.71
CA CYS A 11 8.85 -11.89 -15.02
C CYS A 11 9.43 -12.57 -13.78
N ARG A 12 9.41 -11.88 -12.64
CA ARG A 12 9.61 -12.53 -11.34
C ARG A 12 8.47 -13.54 -11.20
N ASN A 13 8.74 -14.81 -11.51
CA ASN A 13 7.90 -15.91 -11.07
C ASN A 13 7.84 -15.80 -9.55
N PHE A 14 6.71 -15.31 -9.05
CA PHE A 14 6.43 -15.27 -7.63
C PHE A 14 6.11 -16.71 -7.24
N ASP A 15 6.94 -17.28 -6.38
CA ASP A 15 6.64 -18.56 -5.76
C ASP A 15 5.25 -18.45 -5.12
N ARG A 16 4.37 -19.44 -5.35
CA ARG A 16 3.01 -19.45 -4.78
C ARG A 16 3.03 -19.67 -3.26
N SER A 17 4.20 -19.88 -2.67
CA SER A 17 4.39 -19.91 -1.23
C SER A 17 3.97 -18.56 -0.62
N GLY A 18 3.08 -18.61 0.37
CA GLY A 18 2.62 -17.42 1.09
C GLY A 18 1.43 -16.68 0.48
N VAL A 19 0.77 -17.17 -0.57
CA VAL A 19 -0.53 -16.59 -0.99
C VAL A 19 -1.59 -16.91 0.07
N LEU A 20 -2.15 -15.88 0.70
CA LEU A 20 -3.21 -16.01 1.71
C LEU A 20 -4.61 -15.85 1.12
N TYR A 21 -4.72 -15.05 0.06
CA TYR A 21 -5.97 -14.77 -0.62
C TYR A 21 -5.72 -14.43 -2.08
N GLU A 22 -6.58 -14.93 -2.96
CA GLU A 22 -6.53 -14.64 -4.38
C GLU A 22 -7.96 -14.65 -4.94
N ARG A 23 -8.32 -13.61 -5.69
CA ARG A 23 -9.65 -13.50 -6.30
C ARG A 23 -9.66 -12.54 -7.48
N ASP A 24 -10.29 -12.97 -8.57
CA ASP A 24 -10.67 -12.10 -9.67
C ASP A 24 -11.92 -11.28 -9.34
N THR A 25 -11.86 -9.99 -9.62
CA THR A 25 -13.00 -9.07 -9.56
C THR A 25 -13.27 -8.49 -10.95
N LEU A 26 -14.37 -7.75 -11.10
CA LEU A 26 -14.68 -7.06 -12.36
C LEU A 26 -13.60 -6.06 -12.80
N TYR A 27 -12.79 -5.56 -11.85
CA TYR A 27 -11.84 -4.49 -12.11
C TYR A 27 -10.39 -4.97 -12.11
N ASN A 28 -10.03 -5.86 -11.19
CA ASN A 28 -8.65 -6.31 -11.00
C ASN A 28 -8.60 -7.74 -10.47
N HIS A 29 -7.51 -8.42 -10.73
CA HIS A 29 -7.09 -9.62 -10.01
C HIS A 29 -6.48 -9.23 -8.66
N ILE A 30 -7.07 -9.65 -7.54
CA ILE A 30 -6.60 -9.28 -6.21
C ILE A 30 -5.80 -10.44 -5.63
N THR A 31 -4.60 -10.16 -5.13
CA THR A 31 -3.77 -11.14 -4.41
C THR A 31 -3.29 -10.55 -3.08
N VAL A 32 -3.36 -11.34 -2.02
CA VAL A 32 -2.72 -11.07 -0.72
C VAL A 32 -1.65 -12.11 -0.49
N THR A 33 -0.42 -11.66 -0.32
CA THR A 33 0.74 -12.54 -0.08
C THR A 33 1.44 -12.18 1.21
N GLU A 34 1.98 -13.17 1.91
CA GLU A 34 2.72 -13.00 3.15
C GLU A 34 4.11 -13.63 3.04
N ASN A 35 5.11 -12.88 3.49
CA ASN A 35 6.49 -13.34 3.61
C ASN A 35 7.05 -12.88 4.96
N GLY A 36 7.26 -13.83 5.87
CA GLY A 36 7.61 -13.52 7.25
C GLY A 36 6.49 -12.73 7.92
N SER A 37 6.81 -11.56 8.48
CA SER A 37 5.81 -10.66 9.06
C SER A 37 5.21 -9.67 8.06
N LEU A 38 5.70 -9.64 6.82
CA LEU A 38 5.24 -8.67 5.81
C LEU A 38 4.09 -9.26 5.00
N ARG A 39 2.95 -8.57 5.00
CA ARG A 39 1.78 -8.92 4.19
C ARG A 39 1.53 -7.85 3.16
N TYR A 40 1.38 -8.25 1.90
CA TYR A 40 1.23 -7.38 0.74
C TYR A 40 -0.15 -7.55 0.11
N LEU A 41 -0.73 -6.44 -0.34
CA LEU A 41 -1.94 -6.39 -1.17
C LEU A 41 -1.56 -5.96 -2.59
N ARG A 42 -2.00 -6.73 -3.58
CA ARG A 42 -1.73 -6.48 -5.00
C ARG A 42 -3.03 -6.47 -5.79
N PHE A 43 -3.10 -5.56 -6.76
CA PHE A 43 -4.07 -5.57 -7.84
C PHE A 43 -3.30 -5.81 -9.14
N ASP A 44 -3.61 -6.91 -9.80
CA ASP A 44 -2.85 -7.49 -10.89
C ASP A 44 -1.36 -7.55 -10.53
N ASN A 45 -0.51 -6.95 -11.37
CA ASN A 45 0.93 -6.90 -11.13
C ASN A 45 1.39 -5.73 -10.25
N SER A 46 0.47 -4.85 -9.80
CA SER A 46 0.79 -3.64 -9.03
C SER A 46 0.65 -3.84 -7.53
N LEU A 47 1.64 -3.36 -6.77
CA LEU A 47 1.58 -3.28 -5.31
C LEU A 47 0.69 -2.11 -4.88
N GLN A 48 -0.33 -2.41 -4.09
CA GLN A 48 -1.27 -1.42 -3.58
C GLN A 48 -0.98 -1.04 -2.13
N SER A 49 -0.63 -2.05 -1.31
CA SER A 49 -0.34 -1.84 0.10
C SER A 49 0.52 -2.96 0.68
N ALA A 50 1.04 -2.70 1.88
CA ALA A 50 1.80 -3.63 2.67
C ALA A 50 1.70 -3.24 4.14
N ILE A 51 1.73 -4.25 5.00
CA ILE A 51 1.72 -4.10 6.45
C ILE A 51 2.77 -5.05 7.05
N ASP A 52 3.51 -4.57 8.03
CA ASP A 52 4.29 -5.44 8.92
C ASP A 52 3.40 -5.86 10.09
N LEU A 53 3.11 -7.14 10.20
CA LEU A 53 2.27 -7.69 11.26
C LEU A 53 2.86 -7.50 12.65
N ASN A 54 4.19 -7.38 12.76
CA ASN A 54 4.86 -7.09 14.03
C ASN A 54 4.79 -5.60 14.39
N ASN A 55 4.65 -4.72 13.39
CA ASN A 55 4.56 -3.28 13.58
C ASN A 55 3.54 -2.65 12.61
N PRO A 56 2.23 -2.82 12.87
CA PRO A 56 1.17 -2.49 11.92
C PRO A 56 1.00 -0.98 11.67
N LEU A 57 1.61 -0.14 12.50
CA LEU A 57 1.61 1.31 12.36
C LEU A 57 2.80 1.83 11.53
N ASP A 58 3.76 0.97 11.18
CA ASP A 58 4.87 1.36 10.33
C ASP A 58 4.43 1.50 8.87
N GLN A 59 4.82 2.61 8.24
CA GLN A 59 4.42 2.95 6.89
C GLN A 59 5.41 2.35 5.89
N MET A 60 5.13 1.12 5.46
CA MET A 60 5.93 0.38 4.49
C MET A 60 6.13 1.11 3.15
N PHE A 61 5.19 1.96 2.76
CA PHE A 61 5.30 2.81 1.59
C PHE A 61 5.66 4.23 2.01
N ARG A 62 6.87 4.69 1.69
CA ARG A 62 7.36 6.02 2.10
C ARG A 62 6.41 7.17 1.73
N TYR A 63 5.68 7.06 0.62
CA TYR A 63 4.75 8.12 0.20
C TYR A 63 3.58 8.29 1.18
N THR A 64 3.16 7.24 1.90
CA THR A 64 2.05 7.34 2.85
C THR A 64 2.43 8.17 4.07
N SER A 65 3.72 8.20 4.44
CA SER A 65 4.24 9.11 5.46
C SER A 65 4.12 10.58 5.09
N PHE A 66 4.19 10.91 3.79
CA PHE A 66 4.03 12.29 3.34
C PHE A 66 2.60 12.82 3.47
N LEU A 67 1.60 11.95 3.66
CA LEU A 67 0.23 12.40 3.89
C LEU A 67 0.08 13.21 5.19
N HIS A 68 0.97 13.02 6.15
CA HIS A 68 1.03 13.81 7.39
C HIS A 68 1.40 15.29 7.15
N LEU A 69 1.99 15.64 6.00
CA LEU A 69 2.31 17.03 5.67
C LEU A 69 1.07 17.92 5.59
N GLY A 70 -0.11 17.36 5.32
CA GLY A 70 -1.37 18.11 5.38
C GLY A 70 -1.65 18.71 6.76
N VAL A 71 -1.30 17.99 7.84
CA VAL A 71 -1.45 18.48 9.22
C VAL A 71 -0.41 19.54 9.55
N VAL A 72 0.79 19.46 8.99
CA VAL A 72 1.79 20.53 9.13
C VAL A 72 1.30 21.83 8.49
N ALA A 73 0.66 21.72 7.32
CA ALA A 73 0.09 22.88 6.62
C ALA A 73 -1.13 23.47 7.35
N ASN A 74 -1.95 22.65 8.01
CA ASN A 74 -3.07 23.10 8.83
C ASN A 74 -3.14 22.33 10.17
N PRO A 75 -2.45 22.80 11.22
CA PRO A 75 -2.40 22.12 12.51
C PRO A 75 -3.71 22.10 13.29
N GLN A 76 -4.68 22.92 12.89
CA GLN A 76 -6.00 23.04 13.54
C GLN A 76 -7.11 22.45 12.65
N ALA A 77 -6.75 21.59 11.69
CA ALA A 77 -7.75 20.81 10.97
C ALA A 77 -8.63 20.05 11.98
N ALA A 78 -9.93 19.99 11.71
CA ALA A 78 -10.88 19.22 12.52
C ALA A 78 -11.35 17.96 11.79
N ARG A 79 -11.17 17.91 10.46
CA ARG A 79 -11.72 16.87 9.60
C ARG A 79 -10.75 16.51 8.49
N ALA A 80 -10.69 15.23 8.13
CA ALA A 80 -9.88 14.74 7.02
C ALA A 80 -10.67 13.74 6.16
N LEU A 81 -10.47 13.77 4.84
CA LEU A 81 -11.09 12.82 3.91
C LEU A 81 -10.01 12.05 3.15
N PHE A 82 -10.02 10.73 3.30
CA PHE A 82 -9.24 9.82 2.47
C PHE A 82 -10.11 9.34 1.30
N ILE A 83 -9.70 9.67 0.06
CA ILE A 83 -10.34 9.16 -1.15
C ILE A 83 -9.55 7.94 -1.62
N GLY A 84 -10.21 6.78 -1.65
CA GLY A 84 -9.55 5.49 -1.79
C GLY A 84 -9.00 5.00 -0.44
N LEU A 85 -8.41 3.80 -0.45
CA LEU A 85 -7.94 3.15 0.78
C LEU A 85 -6.53 2.59 0.66
N GLY A 86 -6.13 2.09 -0.52
CA GLY A 86 -4.79 1.55 -0.74
C GLY A 86 -4.36 0.56 0.33
N GLY A 87 -5.26 -0.35 0.74
CA GLY A 87 -5.07 -1.34 1.81
C GLY A 87 -5.17 -0.84 3.26
N GLY A 88 -5.45 0.44 3.48
CA GLY A 88 -5.88 0.96 4.79
C GLY A 88 -4.73 1.34 5.74
N SER A 89 -3.47 1.11 5.37
CA SER A 89 -2.30 1.45 6.20
C SER A 89 -2.19 2.95 6.50
N ALA A 90 -2.36 3.80 5.48
CA ALA A 90 -2.34 5.25 5.63
C ALA A 90 -3.43 5.79 6.58
N PRO A 91 -4.74 5.54 6.35
CA PRO A 91 -5.78 6.04 7.25
C PRO A 91 -5.70 5.43 8.66
N THR A 92 -5.23 4.18 8.79
CA THR A 92 -5.01 3.57 10.12
C THR A 92 -3.97 4.35 10.91
N LYS A 93 -2.82 4.67 10.31
CA LYS A 93 -1.80 5.49 10.96
C LYS A 93 -2.29 6.90 11.28
N PHE A 94 -3.06 7.49 10.37
CA PHE A 94 -3.58 8.84 10.54
C PHE A 94 -4.60 8.95 11.69
N LEU A 95 -5.52 7.97 11.81
CA LEU A 95 -6.46 7.87 12.93
C LEU A 95 -5.74 7.64 14.26
N HIS A 96 -4.65 6.85 14.25
CA HIS A 96 -3.83 6.63 15.43
C HIS A 96 -3.12 7.90 15.90
N ASP A 97 -2.51 8.65 14.98
CA ASP A 97 -1.68 9.81 15.32
C ASP A 97 -2.50 11.07 15.61
N TYR A 98 -3.68 11.19 15.00
CA TYR A 98 -4.55 12.35 15.13
C TYR A 98 -5.96 11.94 15.54
N PRO A 99 -6.15 11.40 16.76
CA PRO A 99 -7.44 10.89 17.22
C PRO A 99 -8.52 11.98 17.35
N SER A 100 -8.13 13.26 17.34
CA SER A 100 -9.05 14.40 17.33
C SER A 100 -9.55 14.78 15.93
N LEU A 101 -8.96 14.25 14.86
CA LEU A 101 -9.41 14.45 13.48
C LEU A 101 -10.53 13.44 13.15
N GLN A 102 -11.66 13.96 12.67
CA GLN A 102 -12.86 13.18 12.33
C GLN A 102 -13.04 12.96 10.83
#